data_AF-A0A438GZN7-F1
#
_entry.id   AF-A0A438GZN7-F1
#
_cell.length_a   1.000
_cell.length_b   1.000
_cell.length_c   1.000
_cell.angle_alpha   90.00
_cell.angle_beta   90.00
_cell.angle_gamma   90.00
#
_symmetry.space_group_name_H-M   'P 1'
#
loop_
_entity.id
_entity.type
_entity.pdbx_description
1 polymer ?
#
loop_
_entity_poly.entity_id
_entity_poly.type
_entity_poly.pdbx_seq_one_letter_code
_entity_poly.pdbx_strand_id
1 'polypeptide(L)' 'MADEIILLDFWPSMFGMKVRIALAEKGLKYEYRDEDLFNKGPLLLEMNPIHKKIPVLIHNGKPFVSLR' A
#
# COMPACT_ATOMS: atom_id res chain seq x y z
N MET A 1 8.85 18.12 7.72
CA MET A 1 9.14 16.67 7.64
C MET A 1 8.62 16.19 6.30
N ALA A 2 9.41 15.46 5.53
CA ALA A 2 8.99 15.00 4.20
C ALA A 2 7.78 14.07 4.36
N ASP A 3 6.82 14.22 3.46
CA ASP A 3 5.62 13.39 3.46
C ASP A 3 6.00 11.98 3.00
N GLU A 4 6.10 11.03 3.93
CA GLU A 4 6.48 9.66 3.62
C GLU A 4 5.23 8.88 3.22
N ILE A 5 5.18 8.50 1.94
CA ILE A 5 4.10 7.69 1.38
C ILE A 5 4.71 6.37 0.93
N ILE A 6 4.21 5.26 1.48
CA ILE A 6 4.59 3.90 1.10
C ILE A 6 3.35 3.19 0.59
N LEU A 7 3.45 2.54 -0.56
CA LEU A 7 2.41 1.71 -1.13
C LEU A 7 2.86 0.25 -1.10
N LEU A 8 2.20 -0.53 -0.25
CA LEU A 8 2.29 -2.00 -0.28
C LEU A 8 1.28 -2.52 -1.29
N ASP A 9 1.77 -3.18 -2.33
CA ASP A 9 0.91 -3.64 -3.41
C ASP A 9 1.51 -4.85 -4.13
N PHE A 10 0.72 -5.52 -4.94
CA PHE A 10 1.16 -6.60 -5.80
C PHE A 10 0.93 -6.19 -7.25
N TRP A 11 1.95 -6.32 -8.11
CA TRP A 11 1.91 -5.78 -9.47
C TRP A 11 0.65 -6.09 -10.32
N PRO A 12 -0.01 -7.27 -10.24
CA PRO A 12 -1.21 -7.58 -11.04
C PRO A 12 -2.51 -7.22 -10.31
N SER A 13 -2.43 -6.60 -9.11
CA SER A 13 -3.60 -6.20 -8.34
C SER A 13 -4.33 -5.03 -9.00
N MET A 14 -5.57 -5.27 -9.43
CA MET A 14 -6.43 -4.21 -9.97
C MET A 14 -6.74 -3.11 -8.95
N PHE A 15 -6.79 -3.44 -7.65
CA PHE A 15 -7.01 -2.47 -6.59
C PHE A 15 -5.77 -1.60 -6.38
N GLY A 16 -4.60 -2.22 -6.40
CA GLY A 16 -3.30 -1.57 -6.36
C GLY A 16 -3.08 -0.57 -7.48
N MET A 17 -3.40 -1.00 -8.70
CA MET A 17 -3.27 -0.17 -9.89
C MET A 17 -4.07 1.13 -9.78
N LYS A 18 -5.27 1.11 -9.18
CA LYS A 18 -6.05 2.33 -8.92
C LYS A 18 -5.35 3.31 -8.00
N VAL A 19 -4.69 2.80 -6.94
CA VAL A 19 -3.93 3.64 -6.00
C VAL A 19 -2.70 4.23 -6.68
N ARG A 20 -1.97 3.42 -7.49
CA ARG A 20 -0.83 3.89 -8.27
C ARG A 20 -1.21 5.01 -9.24
N ILE A 21 -2.32 4.86 -9.96
CA ILE A 21 -2.85 5.90 -10.85
C ILE A 21 -3.20 7.15 -10.05
N ALA A 22 -3.93 7.03 -8.93
CA ALA A 22 -4.30 8.19 -8.12
C ALA A 22 -3.08 8.94 -7.55
N LEU A 23 -2.01 8.23 -7.17
CA LEU A 23 -0.76 8.84 -6.72
C LEU A 23 -0.02 9.54 -7.86
N ALA A 24 0.01 8.93 -9.05
CA ALA A 24 0.60 9.52 -10.24
C ALA A 24 -0.15 10.79 -10.69
N GLU A 25 -1.48 10.76 -10.71
CA GLU A 25 -2.34 11.92 -11.03
C GLU A 25 -2.11 13.09 -10.06
N LYS A 26 -1.85 12.78 -8.79
CA LYS A 26 -1.53 13.79 -7.77
C LYS A 26 -0.06 14.25 -7.78
N GLY A 27 0.79 13.65 -8.61
CA GLY A 27 2.23 13.95 -8.64
C GLY A 27 2.95 13.67 -7.32
N LEU A 28 2.41 12.77 -6.49
CA LEU A 28 2.99 12.46 -5.19
C LEU A 28 4.13 11.47 -5.37
N LYS A 29 5.26 11.73 -4.70
CA LYS A 29 6.34 10.76 -4.58
C LYS A 29 5.94 9.72 -3.53
N TYR A 30 6.07 8.46 -3.89
CA TYR A 30 5.80 7.35 -2.99
C TYR A 30 6.84 6.24 -3.21
N GLU A 31 7.07 5.47 -2.16
CA GLU A 31 7.84 4.24 -2.22
C GLU A 31 6.90 3.08 -2.58
N TYR A 32 7.20 2.35 -3.63
CA TYR A 32 6.49 1.13 -4.00
C TYR A 32 7.19 -0.07 -3.39
N ARG A 33 6.46 -0.89 -2.62
CA ARG A 33 6.94 -2.18 -2.13
C ARG A 33 6.04 -3.28 -2.65
N ASP A 34 6.64 -4.19 -3.41
CA ASP A 34 5.95 -5.39 -3.90
C ASP A 34 5.76 -6.38 -2.74
N GLU A 35 4.52 -6.82 -2.54
CA GLU A 35 4.15 -7.79 -1.50
C GLU A 35 3.74 -9.13 -2.13
N ASP A 36 4.29 -10.21 -1.60
CA ASP A 36 3.90 -11.57 -1.96
C ASP A 36 2.60 -11.96 -1.24
N LEU A 37 1.60 -12.42 -2.00
CA LEU A 37 0.31 -12.85 -1.46
C LEU A 37 0.38 -14.17 -0.68
N PHE A 38 1.36 -15.03 -1.00
CA PHE A 38 1.60 -16.31 -0.34
C PHE A 38 2.48 -16.15 0.89
N ASN A 39 3.51 -15.31 0.82
CA ASN A 39 4.41 -15.02 1.92
C ASN A 39 4.35 -13.54 2.31
N LYS A 40 3.35 -13.19 3.13
CA LYS A 40 3.04 -11.82 3.52
C LYS A 40 4.18 -11.21 4.34
N GLY A 41 4.62 -10.02 3.96
CA GLY A 41 5.66 -9.30 4.68
C GLY A 41 5.23 -8.93 6.10
N PRO A 42 6.19 -8.81 7.05
CA PRO A 42 5.88 -8.41 8.42
C PRO A 42 5.20 -7.04 8.49
N LEU A 43 5.55 -6.13 7.57
CA LEU A 43 4.96 -4.79 7.48
C LEU A 43 3.48 -4.82 7.10
N LEU A 44 3.07 -5.70 6.17
CA LEU A 44 1.66 -5.87 5.81
C LEU A 44 0.83 -6.39 7.00
N LEU A 45 1.41 -7.26 7.82
CA LEU A 45 0.76 -7.81 9.01
C LEU A 45 0.64 -6.76 10.13
N GLU A 46 1.63 -5.88 10.28
CA GLU A 46 1.60 -4.77 11.23
C GLU A 46 0.57 -3.71 10.82
N MET A 47 0.53 -3.37 9.52
CA MET A 47 -0.31 -2.29 8.99
C MET A 47 -1.75 -2.71 8.70
N ASN A 48 -1.99 -4.00 8.42
CA ASN A 48 -3.32 -4.56 8.20
C ASN A 48 -3.49 -5.90 8.95
N PRO A 49 -3.52 -5.90 10.29
CA PRO A 49 -3.60 -7.12 11.08
C PRO A 49 -4.91 -7.89 10.90
N ILE A 50 -5.99 -7.18 10.53
CA ILE A 50 -7.35 -7.74 10.40
C ILE A 50 -7.51 -8.47 9.06
N HIS A 51 -7.32 -7.77 7.94
CA HIS A 51 -7.61 -8.33 6.62
C HIS A 51 -6.37 -8.95 5.97
N LYS A 52 -5.16 -8.45 6.29
CA LYS A 52 -3.89 -8.91 5.71
C LYS A 52 -3.95 -8.93 4.17
N LYS A 53 -4.55 -7.90 3.58
CA LYS A 53 -4.80 -7.73 2.14
C LYS A 53 -4.09 -6.46 1.64
N ILE A 54 -3.73 -6.50 0.36
CA ILE A 54 -3.24 -5.36 -0.43
C ILE A 54 -4.37 -4.77 -1.30
N PRO A 55 -4.26 -3.50 -1.72
CA PRO A 55 -3.20 -2.54 -1.41
C PRO A 55 -3.33 -1.92 -0.01
N VAL A 56 -2.19 -1.56 0.57
CA VAL A 56 -2.11 -0.75 1.80
C VAL A 56 -1.31 0.50 1.51
N LEU A 57 -1.94 1.66 1.69
CA LEU A 57 -1.27 2.95 1.57
C LEU A 57 -0.88 3.41 2.96
N ILE A 58 0.40 3.64 3.21
CA ILE A 58 0.91 4.15 4.48
C ILE A 58 1.33 5.59 4.24
N HIS A 59 0.80 6.51 5.02
CA HIS A 59 1.17 7.92 4.95
C HIS A 59 1.55 8.40 6.35
N ASN A 60 2.81 8.82 6.51
CA ASN A 60 3.37 9.26 7.78
C ASN A 60 3.12 8.24 8.92
N GLY A 61 3.35 6.95 8.63
CA GLY A 61 3.16 5.84 9.56
C GLY A 61 1.69 5.43 9.80
N LYS A 62 0.71 6.06 9.15
CA LYS A 62 -0.71 5.71 9.28
C LYS A 62 -1.16 4.85 8.09
N PRO A 63 -1.66 3.62 8.32
CA PRO A 63 -2.16 2.77 7.25
C PRO A 63 -3.58 3.15 6.82
N PHE A 64 -3.80 3.16 5.52
CA PHE A 64 -5.08 3.30 4.85
C PHE A 64 -5.36 1.99 4.11
N VAL A 65 -6.40 1.30 4.57
CA VAL A 65 -6.82 -0.01 4.06
C VAL A 65 -8.26 0.04 3.59
N SER A 66 -8.60 -0.74 2.57
CA SER A 66 -10.00 -0.91 2.15
C SER A 66 -10.66 -2.02 2.98
N LEU A 67 -11.73 -1.69 3.71
CA LEU A 67 -12.44 -2.57 4.65
C LEU A 67 -13.40 -3.57 3.97
N ARG A 68 -13.12 -4.02 2.75
CA ARG A 68 -14.04 -4.88 1.99
C ARG A 68 -13.80 -6.39 2.21
#